data_AF-A0A377NDB2-F1
#
_entry.id   AF-A0A377NDB2-F1
#
_cell.length_a   1.000
_cell.length_b   1.000
_cell.length_c   1.000
_cell.angle_alpha   90.00
_cell.angle_beta   90.00
_cell.angle_gamma   90.00
#
_symmetry.space_group_name_H-M   'P 1'
#
loop_
_entity.id
_entity.type
_entity.pdbx_description
1 polymer ?
#
loop_
_entity_poly.entity_id
_entity_poly.type
_entity_poly.pdbx_seq_one_letter_code
_entity_poly.pdbx_strand_id
1 'polypeptide(L)'
;MASIWPMLESDANSAEWQAFINALTTNLTAFFREAHHFPILAEHARSRPNNYSVWSTAASTGEEPYSIAMTLSEALGPRMASCSIQASDIDTQVLEKAVAGVYRQEELRTLSTQQMQKFFLKGTGPHSGLVRIRPELAQMVAFQQNQLAGQPLAAQWAI
;
A
#
# COMPACT_ATOMS: atom_id res chain seq x y z
N MET A 1 26.45 11.16 24.09
CA MET A 1 25.28 10.84 23.23
C MET A 1 24.18 11.80 23.61
N ALA A 2 23.96 12.86 22.83
CA ALA A 2 22.86 13.79 23.10
C ALA A 2 21.54 13.02 22.97
N SER A 3 20.71 13.02 24.02
CA SER A 3 19.40 12.39 23.99
C SER A 3 18.47 13.25 23.12
N ILE A 4 17.80 12.63 22.14
CA ILE A 4 16.78 13.29 21.30
C ILE A 4 15.48 13.57 22.08
N TRP A 5 15.31 12.88 23.21
CA TRP A 5 14.10 12.88 24.01
C TRP A 5 13.69 14.28 24.53
N PRO A 6 14.58 15.09 25.15
CA PRO A 6 14.21 16.42 25.63
C PRO A 6 13.85 17.38 24.50
N MET A 7 14.41 17.19 23.29
CA MET A 7 14.09 17.99 22.12
C MET A 7 12.67 17.70 21.62
N LEU A 8 12.31 16.42 21.54
CA LEU A 8 10.96 15.99 21.16
C LEU A 8 9.90 16.46 22.16
N GLU A 9 10.19 16.39 23.47
CA GLU A 9 9.27 16.89 24.50
C GLU A 9 9.08 18.42 24.45
N SER A 10 10.10 19.16 24.02
CA SER A 10 10.05 20.62 23.97
C SER A 10 9.20 21.20 22.83
N ASP A 11 8.98 20.43 21.76
CA ASP A 11 8.16 20.81 20.62
C ASP A 11 7.37 19.61 20.08
N ALA A 12 6.08 19.57 20.39
CA ALA A 12 5.18 18.51 19.93
C ALA A 12 4.94 18.53 18.41
N ASN A 13 5.25 19.63 17.72
CA ASN A 13 5.06 19.76 16.26
C ASN A 13 6.37 19.66 15.47
N SER A 14 7.47 19.34 16.14
CA SER A 14 8.78 19.18 15.51
C SER A 14 8.74 18.07 14.44
N ALA A 15 9.38 18.32 13.30
CA ALA A 15 9.46 17.34 12.20
C ALA A 15 10.24 16.07 12.61
N GLU A 16 11.07 16.16 13.63
CA GLU A 16 11.83 15.07 14.21
C GLU A 16 10.95 14.02 14.87
N TRP A 17 9.71 14.35 15.26
CA TRP A 17 8.73 13.34 15.68
C TRP A 17 8.44 12.32 14.59
N GLN A 18 8.31 12.75 13.33
CA GLN A 18 8.07 11.82 12.23
C GLN A 18 9.27 10.90 11.99
N ALA A 19 10.48 11.46 12.03
CA ALA A 19 11.71 10.67 11.90
C ALA A 19 11.85 9.64 13.04
N PHE A 20 11.47 10.04 14.26
CA PHE A 20 11.43 9.15 15.42
C PHE A 20 10.39 8.03 15.26
N ILE A 21 9.17 8.35 14.80
CA ILE A 21 8.12 7.36 14.52
C ILE A 21 8.60 6.35 13.47
N ASN A 22 9.13 6.81 12.33
CA ASN A 22 9.62 5.94 11.26
C ASN A 22 10.77 5.02 11.72
N ALA A 23 11.56 5.43 12.71
CA ALA A 23 12.64 4.61 13.25
C ALA A 23 12.15 3.47 14.18
N LEU A 24 10.90 3.55 14.68
CA LEU A 24 10.31 2.59 15.61
C LEU A 24 9.30 1.65 14.95
N THR A 25 8.89 1.89 13.70
CA THR A 25 7.97 1.03 12.96
C THR A 25 8.65 -0.25 12.47
N THR A 26 7.88 -1.34 12.42
CA THR A 26 8.32 -2.62 11.83
C THR A 26 7.62 -2.83 10.50
N ASN A 27 8.35 -2.66 9.40
CA ASN A 27 7.78 -2.57 8.06
C ASN A 27 7.87 -3.89 7.26
N LEU A 28 7.75 -5.05 7.92
CA LEU A 28 7.83 -6.35 7.22
C LEU A 28 6.55 -6.63 6.43
N THR A 29 6.64 -6.56 5.12
CA THR A 29 5.52 -6.82 4.21
C THR A 29 5.98 -7.59 2.96
N ALA A 30 5.05 -8.18 2.24
CA ALA A 30 5.30 -8.93 1.02
C ALA A 30 4.05 -9.00 0.14
N PHE A 31 4.24 -9.12 -1.17
CA PHE A 31 3.13 -9.34 -2.09
C PHE A 31 2.42 -10.65 -1.78
N PHE A 32 1.09 -10.59 -1.71
CA PHE A 32 0.24 -11.71 -1.36
C PHE A 32 0.61 -12.40 -0.03
N ARG A 33 1.09 -11.62 0.96
CA ARG A 33 1.21 -12.11 2.34
C ARG A 33 -0.14 -12.65 2.80
N GLU A 34 -0.13 -13.83 3.43
CA GLU A 34 -1.35 -14.54 3.83
C GLU A 34 -2.32 -14.74 2.64
N ALA A 35 -1.79 -15.31 1.56
CA ALA A 35 -2.42 -15.43 0.24
C ALA A 35 -3.87 -15.99 0.22
N HIS A 36 -4.30 -16.70 1.26
CA HIS A 36 -5.65 -17.26 1.39
C HIS A 36 -6.74 -16.18 1.52
N HIS A 37 -6.40 -14.94 1.91
CA HIS A 37 -7.36 -13.83 1.96
C HIS A 37 -7.84 -13.36 0.58
N PHE A 38 -7.00 -13.43 -0.46
CA PHE A 38 -7.31 -12.83 -1.77
C PHE A 38 -8.41 -13.57 -2.56
N PRO A 39 -8.47 -14.91 -2.56
CA PRO A 39 -9.62 -15.63 -3.10
C PRO A 39 -10.94 -15.25 -2.41
N ILE A 40 -10.92 -15.09 -1.09
CA ILE A 40 -12.10 -14.69 -0.30
C ILE A 40 -12.52 -13.26 -0.66
N LEU A 41 -11.55 -12.34 -0.76
CA LEU A 41 -11.78 -10.97 -1.23
C LEU A 41 -12.41 -10.95 -2.63
N ALA A 42 -11.88 -11.75 -3.56
CA ALA A 42 -12.39 -11.83 -4.93
C ALA A 42 -13.83 -12.33 -4.98
N GLU A 43 -14.15 -13.39 -4.23
CA GLU A 43 -15.51 -13.92 -4.10
C GLU A 43 -16.45 -12.89 -3.48
N HIS A 44 -16.02 -12.26 -2.39
CA HIS A 44 -16.81 -11.23 -1.72
C HIS A 44 -17.12 -10.06 -2.67
N ALA A 45 -16.10 -9.52 -3.34
CA ALA A 45 -16.26 -8.41 -4.27
C ALA A 45 -17.18 -8.76 -5.44
N ARG A 46 -17.13 -9.98 -5.98
CA ARG A 46 -18.01 -10.41 -7.08
C ARG A 46 -19.49 -10.40 -6.68
N SER A 47 -19.80 -10.76 -5.44
CA SER A 47 -21.17 -10.83 -4.90
C SER A 47 -21.76 -9.46 -4.54
N ARG A 48 -20.92 -8.41 -4.48
CA ARG A 48 -21.36 -7.04 -4.16
C ARG A 48 -21.74 -6.26 -5.42
N PRO A 49 -22.63 -5.26 -5.28
CA PRO A 49 -22.89 -4.30 -6.36
C PRO A 49 -21.64 -3.47 -6.67
N ASN A 50 -21.73 -2.60 -7.68
CA ASN A 50 -20.65 -1.66 -8.02
C ASN A 50 -20.28 -0.76 -6.82
N ASN A 51 -19.16 -0.03 -6.95
CA ASN A 51 -18.61 0.83 -5.90
C ASN A 51 -18.05 0.06 -4.70
N TYR A 52 -17.31 -1.00 -4.97
CA TYR A 52 -16.64 -1.77 -3.92
C TYR A 52 -15.46 -0.97 -3.34
N SER A 53 -15.45 -0.77 -2.03
CA SER A 53 -14.42 0.02 -1.33
C SER A 53 -13.62 -0.86 -0.39
N VAL A 54 -12.30 -0.69 -0.40
CA VAL A 54 -11.35 -1.38 0.49
C VAL A 54 -10.42 -0.37 1.13
N TRP A 55 -10.05 -0.63 2.38
CA TRP A 55 -9.03 0.14 3.07
C TRP A 55 -7.96 -0.79 3.65
N SER A 56 -6.71 -0.62 3.18
CA SER A 56 -5.51 -1.17 3.81
C SER A 56 -5.01 -0.19 4.86
N THR A 57 -5.11 -0.54 6.13
CA THR A 57 -4.92 0.37 7.27
C THR A 57 -3.47 0.53 7.73
N ALA A 58 -2.58 -0.39 7.31
CA ALA A 58 -1.15 -0.39 7.59
C ALA A 58 -0.37 -0.85 6.35
N ALA A 59 -0.35 0.02 5.33
CA ALA A 59 0.05 -0.31 3.98
C ALA A 59 1.55 -0.61 3.80
N SER A 60 2.39 -0.16 4.74
CA SER A 60 3.86 -0.25 4.65
C SER A 60 4.35 0.24 3.28
N THR A 61 5.22 -0.53 2.61
CA THR A 61 5.79 -0.22 1.29
C THR A 61 4.86 -0.53 0.11
N GLY A 62 3.57 -0.80 0.35
CA GLY A 62 2.52 -0.86 -0.67
C GLY A 62 2.20 -2.24 -1.25
N GLU A 63 2.89 -3.30 -0.83
CA GLU A 63 2.69 -4.65 -1.36
C GLU A 63 1.27 -5.18 -1.11
N GLU A 64 0.69 -4.92 0.07
CA GLU A 64 -0.68 -5.31 0.40
C GLU A 64 -1.73 -4.59 -0.46
N PRO A 65 -1.79 -3.24 -0.50
CA PRO A 65 -2.80 -2.55 -1.31
C PRO A 65 -2.64 -2.84 -2.81
N TYR A 66 -1.43 -3.09 -3.31
CA TYR A 66 -1.26 -3.56 -4.68
C TYR A 66 -1.73 -5.01 -4.89
N SER A 67 -1.54 -5.91 -3.92
CA SER A 67 -2.09 -7.28 -3.98
C SER A 67 -3.63 -7.26 -4.01
N ILE A 68 -4.24 -6.36 -3.24
CA ILE A 68 -5.69 -6.07 -3.26
C ILE A 68 -6.10 -5.55 -4.65
N ALA A 69 -5.40 -4.55 -5.18
CA ALA A 69 -5.71 -3.96 -6.49
C ALA A 69 -5.63 -4.99 -7.62
N MET A 70 -4.58 -5.83 -7.64
CA MET A 70 -4.44 -6.91 -8.61
C MET A 70 -5.60 -7.91 -8.52
N THR A 71 -5.96 -8.30 -7.29
CA THR A 71 -7.05 -9.24 -7.03
C THR A 71 -8.40 -8.70 -7.49
N LEU A 72 -8.71 -7.44 -7.17
CA LEU A 72 -9.95 -6.79 -7.60
C LEU A 72 -9.98 -6.56 -9.11
N SER A 73 -8.86 -6.17 -9.72
CA SER A 73 -8.74 -6.05 -11.18
C SER A 73 -9.06 -7.36 -11.90
N GLU A 74 -8.58 -8.49 -11.38
CA GLU A 74 -8.86 -9.82 -11.94
C GLU A 74 -10.29 -10.29 -11.65
N ALA A 75 -10.83 -10.01 -10.46
CA ALA A 75 -12.14 -10.48 -10.05
C ALA A 75 -13.30 -9.70 -10.67
N LEU A 76 -13.13 -8.39 -10.87
CA LEU A 76 -14.19 -7.47 -11.24
C LEU A 76 -14.12 -7.01 -12.70
N GLY A 77 -12.95 -7.10 -13.35
CA GLY A 77 -12.78 -6.66 -14.73
C GLY A 77 -13.21 -5.19 -14.91
N PRO A 78 -14.13 -4.87 -15.85
CA PRO A 78 -14.60 -3.50 -16.07
C PRO A 78 -15.22 -2.83 -14.84
N ARG A 79 -15.81 -3.61 -13.90
CA ARG A 79 -16.40 -3.06 -12.67
C ARG A 79 -15.35 -2.44 -11.74
N MET A 80 -14.07 -2.77 -11.92
CA MET A 80 -12.95 -2.21 -11.16
C MET A 80 -12.89 -0.68 -11.24
N ALA A 81 -13.34 -0.08 -12.35
CA ALA A 81 -13.34 1.38 -12.53
C ALA A 81 -14.22 2.12 -11.51
N SER A 82 -15.16 1.43 -10.87
CA SER A 82 -16.02 1.98 -9.82
C SER A 82 -15.46 1.77 -8.41
N CYS A 83 -14.39 1.01 -8.25
CA CYS A 83 -13.85 0.63 -6.94
C CYS A 83 -12.93 1.71 -6.37
N SER A 84 -12.86 1.78 -5.04
CA SER A 84 -11.94 2.66 -4.31
C SER A 84 -11.05 1.83 -3.40
N ILE A 85 -9.73 1.98 -3.53
CA ILE A 85 -8.77 1.39 -2.60
C ILE A 85 -8.05 2.53 -1.89
N GLN A 86 -8.27 2.62 -0.59
CA GLN A 86 -7.52 3.51 0.29
C GLN A 86 -6.42 2.71 0.97
N ALA A 87 -5.25 3.30 1.13
CA ALA A 87 -4.11 2.71 1.78
C ALA A 87 -3.50 3.74 2.72
N SER A 88 -3.26 3.37 3.97
CA SER A 88 -2.67 4.29 4.93
C SER A 88 -1.56 3.68 5.73
N ASP A 89 -0.60 4.51 6.11
CA ASP A 89 0.44 4.16 7.08
C ASP A 89 0.81 5.39 7.92
N ILE A 90 1.38 5.16 9.09
CA ILE A 90 1.92 6.24 9.92
C ILE A 90 3.32 6.64 9.46
N ASP A 91 4.05 5.70 8.85
CA ASP A 91 5.42 5.88 8.39
C ASP A 91 5.46 6.50 7.00
N THR A 92 5.97 7.72 6.92
CA THR A 92 6.03 8.49 5.67
C THR A 92 7.06 7.92 4.68
N GLN A 93 8.14 7.30 5.15
CA GLN A 93 9.19 6.76 4.28
C GLN A 93 8.71 5.52 3.53
N VAL A 94 7.86 4.70 4.14
CA VAL A 94 7.27 3.56 3.44
C VAL A 94 6.16 3.97 2.48
N LEU A 95 5.38 5.00 2.81
CA LEU A 95 4.40 5.57 1.89
C LEU A 95 5.05 6.14 0.63
N GLU A 96 6.19 6.83 0.74
CA GLU A 96 6.95 7.30 -0.42
C GLU A 96 7.36 6.14 -1.35
N LYS A 97 7.81 5.01 -0.78
CA LYS A 97 8.13 3.79 -1.54
C LYS A 97 6.89 3.18 -2.19
N ALA A 98 5.78 3.14 -1.45
CA ALA A 98 4.50 2.63 -1.94
C ALA A 98 4.00 3.45 -3.14
N VAL A 99 4.03 4.79 -3.04
CA VAL A 99 3.65 5.71 -4.13
C VAL A 99 4.58 5.57 -5.34
N ALA A 100 5.88 5.40 -5.13
CA ALA A 100 6.82 5.13 -6.23
C ALA A 100 6.49 3.82 -6.94
N GLY A 101 6.04 2.80 -6.19
CA GLY A 101 5.62 1.50 -6.69
C GLY A 101 6.75 0.73 -7.37
N VAL A 102 8.00 0.94 -6.93
CA VAL A 102 9.20 0.29 -7.47
C VAL A 102 9.69 -0.77 -6.49
N TYR A 103 9.82 -2.00 -6.99
CA TYR A 103 10.16 -3.19 -6.20
C TYR A 103 11.29 -3.96 -6.87
N ARG A 104 11.96 -4.83 -6.12
CA ARG A 104 12.92 -5.76 -6.72
C ARG A 104 12.17 -6.92 -7.33
N GLN A 105 12.60 -7.39 -8.50
CA GLN A 105 11.98 -8.53 -9.16
C GLN A 105 11.94 -9.79 -8.27
N GLU A 106 12.92 -9.94 -7.36
CA GLU A 106 13.00 -11.04 -6.41
C GLU A 106 11.95 -11.03 -5.29
N GLU A 107 11.30 -9.88 -5.04
CA GLU A 107 10.24 -9.73 -4.05
C GLU A 107 8.89 -10.20 -4.59
N LEU A 108 8.77 -10.32 -5.92
CA LEU A 108 7.53 -10.71 -6.62
C LEU A 108 7.42 -12.23 -6.85
N ARG A 109 8.17 -13.06 -6.12
CA ARG A 109 8.20 -14.53 -6.32
C ARG A 109 6.85 -15.21 -6.15
N THR A 110 5.92 -14.58 -5.44
CA THR A 110 4.55 -15.09 -5.22
C THR A 110 3.63 -14.84 -6.43
N LEU A 111 4.01 -13.95 -7.35
CA LEU A 111 3.20 -13.62 -8.52
C LEU A 111 3.44 -14.61 -9.66
N SER A 112 2.37 -14.92 -10.38
CA SER A 112 2.47 -15.63 -11.67
C SER A 112 3.12 -14.74 -12.74
N THR A 113 3.71 -15.37 -13.75
CA THR A 113 4.27 -14.66 -14.93
C THR A 113 3.22 -13.78 -15.61
N GLN A 114 1.95 -14.23 -15.64
CA GLN A 114 0.85 -13.48 -16.22
C GLN A 114 0.55 -12.20 -15.42
N GLN A 115 0.49 -12.30 -14.09
CA GLN A 115 0.33 -11.14 -13.22
C GLN A 115 1.48 -10.16 -13.35
N MET A 116 2.73 -10.65 -13.38
CA MET A 116 3.90 -9.81 -13.60
C MET A 116 3.82 -9.03 -14.92
N GLN A 117 3.49 -9.70 -16.03
CA GLN A 117 3.36 -9.04 -17.34
C GLN A 117 2.21 -8.04 -17.37
N LYS A 118 1.09 -8.37 -16.73
CA LYS A 118 -0.14 -7.57 -16.71
C LYS A 118 0.00 -6.32 -15.84
N PHE A 119 0.66 -6.41 -14.68
CA PHE A 119 0.62 -5.35 -13.66
C PHE A 119 1.94 -4.61 -13.45
N PHE A 120 3.06 -5.10 -13.99
CA PHE A 120 4.37 -4.48 -13.81
C PHE A 120 5.03 -4.11 -15.13
N LEU A 121 5.85 -3.06 -15.07
CA LEU A 121 6.85 -2.69 -16.06
C LEU A 121 8.21 -3.22 -15.58
N LYS A 122 8.96 -3.84 -16.48
CA LYS A 122 10.30 -4.36 -16.18
C LYS A 122 11.36 -3.30 -16.47
N GLY A 123 12.21 -3.01 -15.49
CA GLY A 123 13.35 -2.12 -15.67
C GLY A 123 14.40 -2.72 -16.61
N THR A 124 15.07 -1.85 -17.37
CA THR A 124 16.15 -2.21 -18.29
C THR A 124 17.37 -1.31 -18.05
N GLY A 125 18.55 -1.73 -18.53
CA GLY A 125 19.79 -0.99 -18.35
C GLY A 125 20.11 -0.71 -16.87
N PRO A 126 20.22 0.56 -16.44
CA PRO A 126 20.52 0.91 -15.04
C PRO A 126 19.42 0.50 -14.04
N HIS A 127 18.21 0.17 -14.52
CA HIS A 127 17.10 -0.30 -13.69
C HIS A 127 16.89 -1.82 -13.80
N SER A 128 17.85 -2.56 -14.36
CA SER A 128 17.77 -4.02 -14.45
C SER A 128 17.61 -4.64 -13.05
N GLY A 129 16.71 -5.63 -12.93
CA GLY A 129 16.36 -6.26 -11.66
C GLY A 129 15.29 -5.54 -10.85
N LEU A 130 14.86 -4.34 -11.27
CA LEU A 130 13.72 -3.62 -10.72
C LEU A 130 12.47 -3.80 -11.58
N VAL A 131 11.33 -3.70 -10.93
CA VAL A 131 10.01 -3.66 -11.55
C VAL A 131 9.23 -2.49 -10.97
N ARG A 132 8.32 -1.92 -11.77
CA ARG A 132 7.44 -0.84 -11.33
C ARG A 132 6.00 -1.19 -11.58
N ILE A 133 5.12 -0.92 -10.62
CA ILE A 133 3.67 -1.04 -10.81
C ILE A 133 3.26 -0.17 -12.01
N ARG A 134 2.43 -0.73 -12.87
CA ARG A 134 1.87 -0.01 -14.02
C ARG A 134 0.99 1.16 -13.55
N PRO A 135 1.08 2.35 -14.17
CA PRO A 135 0.33 3.53 -13.76
C PRO A 135 -1.18 3.29 -13.65
N GLU A 136 -1.73 2.46 -14.53
CA GLU A 136 -3.16 2.12 -14.57
C GLU A 136 -3.63 1.40 -13.31
N LEU A 137 -2.78 0.56 -12.70
CA LEU A 137 -3.06 -0.07 -11.42
C LEU A 137 -2.74 0.88 -10.26
N ALA A 138 -1.66 1.67 -10.37
CA ALA A 138 -1.26 2.62 -9.34
C ALA A 138 -2.34 3.65 -9.04
N GLN A 139 -3.02 4.16 -10.07
CA GLN A 139 -4.11 5.13 -9.94
C GLN A 139 -5.34 4.59 -9.19
N MET A 140 -5.45 3.27 -9.00
CA MET A 140 -6.56 2.66 -8.25
C MET A 140 -6.35 2.71 -6.73
N VAL A 141 -5.14 3.03 -6.27
CA VAL A 141 -4.78 3.04 -4.85
C VAL A 141 -4.45 4.47 -4.43
N ALA A 142 -5.22 5.00 -3.48
CA ALA A 142 -4.94 6.28 -2.85
C ALA A 142 -4.19 6.06 -1.54
N PHE A 143 -2.96 6.57 -1.47
CA PHE A 143 -2.12 6.52 -0.27
C PHE A 143 -2.30 7.78 0.57
N GLN A 144 -2.43 7.61 1.89
CA GLN A 144 -2.52 8.71 2.84
C GLN A 144 -1.75 8.40 4.12
N GLN A 145 -1.17 9.41 4.74
CA GLN A 145 -0.63 9.25 6.08
C GLN A 145 -1.78 9.20 7.09
N ASN A 146 -1.80 8.21 7.98
CA ASN A 146 -2.82 8.11 9.02
C ASN A 146 -2.29 7.45 10.30
N GLN A 147 -2.83 7.89 11.43
CA GLN A 147 -2.62 7.26 12.72
C GLN A 147 -3.91 6.54 13.16
N LEU A 148 -3.83 5.23 13.32
CA LEU A 148 -5.00 4.40 13.68
C LEU A 148 -5.49 4.62 15.12
N ALA A 149 -4.62 5.08 16.02
CA ALA A 149 -4.97 5.34 17.41
C ALA A 149 -5.54 6.75 17.57
N GLY A 150 -6.71 6.86 18.24
CA GLY A 150 -7.24 8.15 18.71
C GLY A 150 -8.05 8.96 17.70
N GLN A 151 -8.26 8.49 16.47
CA GLN A 151 -9.15 9.15 15.49
C GLN A 151 -10.47 8.38 15.31
N PRO A 152 -11.64 9.06 15.31
CA PRO A 152 -12.90 8.42 14.98
C PRO A 152 -12.97 8.04 13.50
N LEU A 153 -13.18 6.74 13.23
CA LEU A 153 -13.26 6.14 11.88
C LEU A 153 -14.23 6.88 10.93
N ALA A 154 -15.29 7.48 11.47
CA ALA A 154 -16.31 8.19 10.69
C ALA A 154 -15.77 9.45 9.98
N ALA A 155 -14.72 10.10 10.50
CA ALA A 155 -14.14 11.29 9.89
C ALA A 155 -13.36 10.98 8.59
N GLN A 156 -12.94 9.72 8.41
CA GLN A 156 -12.07 9.30 7.30
C GLN A 156 -12.85 8.71 6.11
N TRP A 157 -14.16 8.46 6.27
CA TRP A 157 -15.05 7.92 5.22
C TRP A 157 -16.10 8.93 4.72
N ALA A 158 -16.10 10.15 5.25
CA ALA A 158 -16.95 11.22 4.78
C ALA A 158 -16.33 11.84 3.51
N ILE A 159 -16.56 11.19 2.36
CA ILE A 159 -16.50 11.82 1.04
C ILE A 159 -17.95 12.10 0.62
#